data_AF-Q491W4-F1
#
_entry.id   AF-Q491W4-F1
#
_cell.length_a   1.000
_cell.length_b   1.000
_cell.length_c   1.000
_cell.angle_alpha   90.00
_cell.angle_beta   90.00
_cell.angle_gamma   90.00
#
_symmetry.space_group_name_H-M   'P 1'
#
loop_
_entity.id
_entity.type
_entity.pdbx_description
1 polymer ?
#
loop_
_entity_poly.entity_id
_entity_poly.type
_entity_poly.pdbx_seq_one_letter_code
_entity_poly.pdbx_strand_id
1 'polypeptide(L)' 'MARITVQDAVEKVGNIFDLILVAARRARQMQIGGKETLITKNNNDKYTVLALREIEEDLITKK' A
#
# COMPACT_ATOMS: atom_id res chain seq x y z
N MET A 1 7.25 13.91 -7.20
CA MET A 1 7.78 12.70 -6.53
C MET A 1 7.31 12.78 -5.08
N ALA A 2 6.38 11.94 -4.66
CA ALA A 2 5.85 11.98 -3.30
C ALA A 2 6.90 11.38 -2.35
N ARG A 3 7.36 12.16 -1.37
CA ARG A 3 8.09 11.61 -0.22
C ARG A 3 7.02 11.12 0.76
N ILE A 4 7.03 9.84 1.07
CA ILE A 4 6.14 9.23 2.05
C ILE A 4 6.99 8.54 3.12
N THR A 5 6.56 8.66 4.37
CA THR A 5 7.09 7.91 5.50
C THR A 5 6.33 6.59 5.57
N VAL A 6 7.03 5.48 5.87
CA VAL A 6 6.41 4.15 5.97
C VAL A 6 6.43 3.61 7.40
N GLN A 7 6.59 4.50 8.38
CA GLN A 7 6.72 4.11 9.79
C GLN A 7 5.47 3.36 10.26
N ASP A 8 4.29 3.94 10.02
CA ASP A 8 3.01 3.36 10.42
C ASP A 8 2.78 2.01 9.71
N ALA A 9 3.10 1.93 8.41
CA ALA A 9 2.98 0.70 7.65
C ALA A 9 3.89 -0.44 8.17
N VAL A 10 5.09 -0.11 8.64
CA VAL A 10 6.03 -1.08 9.23
C VAL A 10 5.51 -1.56 10.58
N GLU A 11 4.97 -0.67 11.42
CA GLU A 11 4.40 -1.03 12.72
C GLU A 11 3.19 -1.97 12.59
N LYS A 12 2.40 -1.83 11.53
CA LYS A 12 1.26 -2.71 11.24
C LYS A 12 1.67 -4.13 10.85
N VAL A 13 2.68 -4.27 9.99
CA VAL A 13 3.12 -5.58 9.48
C VAL A 13 4.15 -6.25 10.40
N GLY A 14 4.87 -5.46 11.20
CA GLY A 14 5.94 -5.92 12.11
C GLY A 14 7.24 -6.34 11.40
N ASN A 15 7.18 -6.68 10.12
CA ASN A 15 8.34 -7.04 9.31
C ASN A 15 8.39 -6.24 8.00
N ILE A 16 9.51 -5.54 7.79
CA ILE A 16 9.74 -4.69 6.62
C ILE A 16 9.74 -5.49 5.31
N PHE A 17 10.28 -6.72 5.30
CA PHE A 17 10.31 -7.54 4.09
C PHE A 17 8.91 -8.01 3.68
N ASP A 18 8.09 -8.37 4.68
CA ASP A 18 6.69 -8.73 4.44
C ASP A 18 5.90 -7.52 3.96
N LEU A 19 6.14 -6.33 4.53
CA LEU A 19 5.52 -5.09 4.07
C LEU A 19 5.80 -4.85 2.58
N ILE A 20 7.06 -4.96 2.15
CA ILE A 20 7.44 -4.80 0.76
C ILE A 20 6.69 -5.80 -0.13
N LEU A 21 6.61 -7.06 0.29
CA LEU A 21 5.95 -8.10 -0.48
C LEU A 21 4.43 -7.87 -0.60
N VAL A 22 3.78 -7.49 0.49
CA VAL A 22 2.34 -7.19 0.53
C VAL A 22 2.04 -5.94 -0.29
N ALA A 23 2.79 -4.86 -0.09
CA ALA A 23 2.63 -3.62 -0.84
C ALA A 23 2.85 -3.82 -2.34
N ALA A 24 3.87 -4.58 -2.75
CA ALA A 24 4.12 -4.88 -4.15
C ALA A 24 3.03 -5.75 -4.79
N ARG A 25 2.54 -6.76 -4.07
CA ARG A 25 1.41 -7.59 -4.52
C ARG A 25 0.15 -6.75 -4.69
N ARG A 26 -0.14 -5.87 -3.72
CA ARG A 26 -1.29 -4.98 -3.78
C ARG A 26 -1.18 -3.97 -4.92
N ALA A 27 -0.03 -3.33 -5.09
CA ALA A 27 0.21 -2.38 -6.18
C ALA A 27 -0.06 -3.02 -7.56
N ARG A 28 0.34 -4.29 -7.75
CA ARG A 28 0.01 -5.04 -8.97
C ARG A 28 -1.48 -5.33 -9.12
N GLN A 29 -2.19 -5.70 -8.05
CA GLN A 29 -3.65 -5.93 -8.10
C GLN A 29 -4.40 -4.67 -8.54
N MET A 30 -3.95 -3.50 -8.08
CA MET A 30 -4.54 -2.21 -8.47
C MET A 30 -4.20 -1.84 -9.92
N GLN A 31 -2.99 -2.15 -10.38
CA GLN A 31 -2.56 -1.85 -11.75
C GLN A 31 -3.27 -2.73 -12.80
N ILE A 32 -3.50 -4.01 -12.51
CA ILE A 32 -4.18 -4.94 -13.43
C ILE A 32 -5.69 -4.62 -13.54
N GLY A 33 -6.23 -3.75 -12.68
CA GLY A 33 -7.65 -3.42 -12.62
C GLY A 33 -8.47 -4.47 -11.87
N GLY A 34 -7.81 -5.35 -11.09
CA GLY A 34 -8.49 -6.42 -10.35
C GLY A 34 -9.15 -5.95 -9.05
N LYS A 35 -8.71 -4.83 -8.48
CA LYS A 35 -9.28 -4.24 -7.26
C LYS A 35 -9.19 -2.73 -7.31
N GLU A 36 -10.32 -2.06 -7.08
CA GLU A 36 -10.35 -0.61 -6.88
C GLU A 36 -9.64 -0.23 -5.58
N THR A 37 -9.03 0.96 -5.60
CA THR A 37 -8.39 1.56 -4.43
C THR A 37 -9.49 1.96 -3.46
N LEU A 38 -9.39 1.52 -2.21
CA LEU A 38 -10.37 1.88 -1.18
C LEU A 38 -10.14 3.31 -0.66
N ILE A 39 -8.97 3.88 -0.94
CA ILE A 39 -8.57 5.23 -0.55
C ILE A 39 -8.74 6.18 -1.73
N THR A 40 -9.19 7.42 -1.42
CA THR A 40 -9.23 8.53 -2.37
C THR A 40 -7.86 8.73 -3.01
N LYS A 41 -7.77 8.48 -4.32
CA LYS A 41 -6.56 8.78 -5.08
C LYS A 41 -6.35 10.30 -5.06
N ASN A 42 -5.38 10.77 -4.29
CA ASN A 42 -4.85 12.11 -4.55
C ASN A 42 -4.20 12.09 -5.94
N ASN A 43 -4.50 13.14 -6.73
CA ASN A 43 -4.41 13.24 -8.20
C ASN A 43 -3.20 12.60 -8.94
N ASN A 44 -2.12 12.20 -8.27
CA ASN A 44 -0.93 11.65 -8.94
C ASN A 44 -0.12 10.64 -8.10
N ASP A 45 -0.73 10.01 -7.09
CA ASP A 45 -0.03 8.99 -6.31
C ASP A 45 0.11 7.68 -7.11
N LYS A 46 1.32 7.15 -7.15
CA LYS A 46 1.60 5.84 -7.77
C LYS A 46 0.88 4.73 -6.98
N TYR A 47 0.54 3.64 -7.66
CA TYR A 47 -0.07 2.46 -7.03
C TYR A 47 0.71 1.93 -5.81
N THR A 48 2.03 2.07 -5.79
CA THR A 48 2.85 1.69 -4.63
C THR A 48 2.58 2.54 -3.40
N VAL A 49 2.36 3.85 -3.57
CA VAL A 49 2.04 4.79 -2.48
C VAL A 49 0.64 4.51 -1.96
N LEU A 50 -0.31 4.28 -2.87
CA LEU A 50 -1.67 3.90 -2.51
C LEU A 50 -1.70 2.58 -1.73
N ALA A 51 -0.91 1.59 -2.14
CA ALA A 51 -0.81 0.31 -1.43
C ALA A 51 -0.26 0.49 -0.01
N LEU A 52 0.74 1.36 0.16
CA LEU A 52 1.29 1.65 1.49
C LEU A 52 0.25 2.33 2.39
N ARG A 53 -0.47 3.34 1.88
CA ARG A 53 -1.56 3.97 2.64
C ARG A 53 -2.69 3.01 2.98
N GLU A 54 -3.04 2.10 2.08
CA GLU A 54 -4.05 1.07 2.37
C GLU A 54 -3.59 0.09 3.46
N ILE A 55 -2.28 -0.10 3.63
CA ILE A 55 -1.72 -0.88 4.73
C ILE A 55 -1.70 -0.06 6.04
N GLU A 56 -1.43 1.25 5.97
CA GLU A 56 -1.49 2.16 7.13
C GLU A 56 -2.90 2.24 7.73
N GLU A 57 -3.92 2.33 6.87
CA GLU A 57 -5.35 2.33 7.24
C GLU A 57 -5.89 0.94 7.63
N ASP A 58 -5.02 -0.08 7.75
CA ASP A 58 -5.38 -1.46 8.12
C ASP A 58 -6.37 -2.15 7.17
N LEU A 59 -6.55 -1.61 5.94
CA LEU A 59 -7.44 -2.17 4.93
C LEU A 59 -6.84 -3.41 4.26
N ILE A 60 -5.53 -3.62 4.42
CA ILE A 60 -4.77 -4.70 3.81
C ILE A 60 -3.90 -5.36 4.86
N THR A 61 -4.32 -6.55 5.25
CA THR A 61 -3.57 -7.40 6.17
C THR A 61 -2.86 -8.54 5.43
N LYS A 62 -1.75 -8.99 6.01
CA LYS A 62 -1.06 -10.22 5.61
C LYS A 62 -1.98 -11.40 5.95
N LYS A 63 -2.56 -12.04 4.93
CA LYS A 63 -3.04 -13.42 5.09
C LYS A 63 -1.84 -14.34 5.27
#